data_AF-A0A1Q6U055-F1
#
_entry.id   AF-A0A1Q6U055-F1
#
_cell.length_a   1.000
_cell.length_b   1.000
_cell.length_c   1.000
_cell.angle_alpha   90.00
_cell.angle_beta   90.00
_cell.angle_gamma   90.00
#
_symmetry.space_group_name_H-M   'P 1'
#
loop_
_entity.id
_entity.type
_entity.pdbx_description
1 polymer ?
#
loop_
_entity_poly.entity_id
_entity_poly.type
_entity_poly.pdbx_seq_one_letter_code
_entity_poly.pdbx_strand_id
1 'polypeptide(L)'
;MNFEIKELNGANPLEKRDNEVPDMEKIKKDARARGEYIVTVSGDEKGLTAIARKFNMSLTDFKNMTGLTKDTLDKNQVIKNIPHAQIPDGKGLKYLAEQNGMKEEELLALNGLPKNYKPSKGEHFYIYPKKQNEEKTVTQEAKPQPKPEKYKSFVKLYEIAEVDKPVAPKKEVTPKEIAEQIREAVCNNTGAVGKEDFAKAFLKINEKNAKEVIKEYEALPKNDETLINAICSEVRSNTQLRKDAVMTIYDYLAKQTKNINPQKRQEFKAELEKEFDKPWYKGMVDTENMDNMIEEMMSANEKAAEPTAKNSGKSSNSSSIPNETIKSTNGGNSKDITSNTLTTIKGSDGNYATAGQLKKWAINSAKKDKGFSKVDNPYIVRPLPNYNTETKKIEAVTKLQEPTGKGNLNNKVVILNSGHGGYQQSNGSFDPGTVLSVKNAEGKEMPIEEWRVAQSFVDKLSDELRSRGATVVFVSGAVRNGGMAKQHYLENMLAGKKGADDVRKVMKDSDKDDMLFLSVHVESVKENPKDKKCTVRYTKGVDKKLSDNINKHLKKGFPQLTPKVEHDELYVNNATKGVSSSLLEIGNIANEDITNSLLSTYDQKKYMKCVADAIEETLIK
;
A
#
# COMPACT_ATOMS: atom_id res chain seq x y z
N MET A 1 -23.61 54.83 3.78
CA MET A 1 -22.87 55.19 5.01
C MET A 1 -21.44 54.74 4.81
N ASN A 2 -20.57 55.71 4.53
CA ASN A 2 -19.11 55.59 4.47
C ASN A 2 -18.54 55.76 5.88
N PHE A 3 -17.36 55.19 6.14
CA PHE A 3 -16.18 55.76 6.84
C PHE A 3 -15.07 54.72 6.67
N GLU A 4 -14.03 54.91 5.86
CA GLU A 4 -12.92 55.87 5.81
C GLU A 4 -11.61 55.12 6.09
N ILE A 5 -10.79 55.00 5.06
CA ILE A 5 -9.38 54.62 5.14
C ILE A 5 -8.62 55.94 5.36
N LYS A 6 -7.91 56.08 6.48
CA LYS A 6 -6.94 57.16 6.66
C LYS A 6 -5.56 56.66 6.28
N GLU A 7 -5.10 57.11 5.11
CA GLU A 7 -3.67 57.29 4.86
C GLU A 7 -3.17 58.54 5.59
N LEU A 8 -1.95 58.49 6.10
CA LEU A 8 -1.15 59.65 6.48
C LEU A 8 0.21 59.56 5.78
N ASN A 9 0.36 60.34 4.72
CA ASN A 9 1.64 60.76 4.17
C ASN A 9 2.07 62.07 4.86
N GLY A 10 3.36 62.20 5.17
CA GLY A 10 3.99 63.46 5.59
C GLY A 10 5.48 63.30 5.85
N ALA A 11 6.31 64.02 5.08
CA ALA A 11 7.75 63.83 4.92
C ALA A 11 8.65 64.75 5.79
N ASN A 12 9.82 64.20 6.19
CA ASN A 12 11.14 64.79 6.52
C ASN A 12 11.33 65.81 7.67
N PRO A 13 12.56 66.02 8.22
CA PRO A 13 13.78 65.18 8.25
C PRO A 13 14.42 65.01 9.67
N LEU A 14 15.34 64.02 9.76
CA LEU A 14 16.38 63.78 10.77
C LEU A 14 16.54 64.78 11.94
N GLU A 15 16.18 64.34 13.15
CA GLU A 15 16.96 64.64 14.36
C GLU A 15 17.61 63.35 14.86
N LYS A 16 18.95 63.32 14.83
CA LYS A 16 19.78 62.28 15.44
C LYS A 16 19.45 62.21 16.94
N ARG A 17 18.86 61.10 17.36
CA ARG A 17 19.06 60.56 18.71
C ARG A 17 19.71 59.19 18.55
N ASP A 18 20.73 58.98 19.35
CA ASP A 18 21.71 57.91 19.24
C ASP A 18 21.07 56.52 19.08
N ASN A 19 21.70 55.71 18.23
CA ASN A 19 21.33 54.33 17.96
C ASN A 19 21.47 53.46 19.22
N GLU A 20 20.46 53.45 20.10
CA GLU A 20 20.21 52.27 20.94
C GLU A 20 19.39 51.28 20.11
N VAL A 21 20.07 50.25 19.61
CA VAL A 21 19.41 49.04 19.10
C VAL A 21 18.45 48.56 20.20
N PRO A 22 17.14 48.38 19.93
CA PRO A 22 16.23 47.90 20.95
C PRO A 22 16.74 46.56 21.49
N ASP A 23 16.96 46.47 22.79
CA ASP A 23 17.39 45.23 23.44
C ASP A 23 16.34 44.15 23.19
N MET A 24 16.64 43.27 22.23
CA MET A 24 15.73 42.23 21.77
C MET A 24 15.40 41.25 22.90
N GLU A 25 16.28 41.10 23.89
CA GLU A 25 16.00 40.29 25.08
C GLU A 25 14.98 40.98 26.00
N LYS A 26 15.06 42.31 26.15
CA LYS A 26 14.03 43.07 26.88
C LYS A 26 12.65 42.95 26.21
N ILE A 27 12.59 43.07 24.88
CA ILE A 27 11.35 42.93 24.11
C ILE A 27 10.74 41.53 24.28
N LYS A 28 11.57 40.47 24.22
CA LYS A 28 11.11 39.09 24.43
C LYS A 28 10.66 38.84 25.87
N LYS A 29 11.34 39.42 26.87
CA LYS A 29 10.93 39.34 28.28
C LYS A 29 9.57 39.98 28.50
N ASP A 30 9.35 41.16 27.92
CA ASP A 30 8.07 41.87 28.04
C ASP A 30 6.94 41.13 27.31
N ALA A 31 7.22 40.53 26.15
CA ALA A 31 6.25 39.70 25.42
C ALA A 31 5.85 38.44 26.23
N ARG A 32 6.81 37.76 26.85
CA ARG A 32 6.55 36.63 27.77
C ARG A 32 5.66 37.02 28.94
N ALA A 33 5.85 38.20 29.51
CA ALA A 33 5.01 38.69 30.61
C ALA A 33 3.56 38.93 30.18
N ARG A 34 3.31 39.24 28.90
CA ARG A 34 1.98 39.47 28.32
C ARG A 34 1.34 38.24 27.67
N GLY A 35 2.00 37.07 27.69
CA GLY A 35 1.52 35.89 26.97
C GLY A 35 1.54 36.07 25.46
N GLU A 36 2.50 36.83 24.96
CA GLU A 36 2.69 37.15 23.54
C GLU A 36 3.95 36.48 23.02
N TYR A 37 3.92 35.94 21.80
CA TYR A 37 5.08 35.40 21.09
C TYR A 37 5.35 36.20 19.82
N ILE A 38 6.57 36.74 19.71
CA ILE A 38 6.98 37.53 18.54
C ILE A 38 7.66 36.60 17.55
N VAL A 39 7.07 36.46 16.36
CA VAL A 39 7.60 35.64 15.26
C VAL A 39 8.84 36.30 14.69
N THR A 40 10.02 35.68 14.83
CA THR A 40 11.28 36.32 14.43
C THR A 40 11.74 35.98 13.00
N VAL A 41 11.18 34.92 12.41
CA VAL A 41 11.54 34.36 11.09
C VAL A 41 13.07 34.25 10.94
N SER A 42 13.68 33.48 11.85
CA SER A 42 15.06 33.02 11.76
C SER A 42 15.16 31.59 12.30
N GLY A 43 16.06 30.77 11.74
CA GLY A 43 16.25 29.37 12.17
C GLY A 43 15.02 28.45 11.99
N ASP A 44 14.81 27.53 12.94
CA ASP A 44 13.83 26.42 12.96
C ASP A 44 12.33 26.84 12.97
N GLU A 45 12.02 28.13 12.78
CA GLU A 45 10.67 28.72 12.89
C GLU A 45 9.94 28.89 11.54
N LYS A 46 10.10 27.95 10.59
CA LYS A 46 9.53 28.07 9.23
C LYS A 46 8.05 27.63 9.13
N GLY A 47 7.20 28.04 10.08
CA GLY A 47 5.74 27.86 9.97
C GLY A 47 5.02 27.68 11.31
N LEU A 48 3.70 27.91 11.31
CA LEU A 48 2.85 27.84 12.51
C LEU A 48 2.92 26.48 13.22
N THR A 49 3.10 25.39 12.46
CA THR A 49 3.31 24.04 13.00
C THR A 49 4.62 23.92 13.79
N ALA A 50 5.69 24.59 13.37
CA ALA A 50 6.97 24.56 14.09
C ALA A 50 6.85 25.31 15.42
N ILE A 51 6.15 26.45 15.43
CA ILE A 51 5.86 27.20 16.66
C ILE A 51 4.95 26.36 17.57
N ALA A 52 3.88 25.74 17.06
CA ALA A 52 3.01 24.85 17.84
C ALA A 52 3.77 23.69 18.51
N ARG A 53 4.73 23.07 17.80
CA ARG A 53 5.59 22.02 18.34
C ARG A 53 6.50 22.51 19.46
N LYS A 54 6.99 23.76 19.41
CA LYS A 54 7.77 24.34 20.53
C LYS A 54 6.98 24.33 21.83
N PHE A 55 5.67 24.56 21.78
CA PHE A 55 4.77 24.51 22.94
C PHE A 55 4.23 23.11 23.24
N ASN A 56 4.73 22.06 22.59
CA ASN A 56 4.24 20.69 22.70
C ASN A 56 2.74 20.55 22.37
N MET A 57 2.30 21.28 21.34
CA MET A 57 0.91 21.32 20.89
C MET A 57 0.77 20.79 19.46
N SER A 58 -0.39 20.23 19.14
CA SER A 58 -0.78 20.05 17.74
C SER A 58 -1.04 21.42 17.09
N LEU A 59 -0.96 21.50 15.76
CA LEU A 59 -1.29 22.73 15.03
C LEU A 59 -2.73 23.19 15.34
N THR A 60 -3.66 22.25 15.45
CA THR A 60 -5.07 22.52 15.76
C THR A 60 -5.23 23.11 17.16
N ASP A 61 -4.62 22.49 18.18
CA ASP A 61 -4.72 23.00 19.55
C ASP A 61 -4.08 24.38 19.68
N PHE A 62 -2.96 24.59 18.98
CA PHE A 62 -2.26 25.87 18.98
C PHE A 62 -3.09 26.97 18.31
N LYS A 63 -3.76 26.68 17.18
CA LYS A 63 -4.71 27.61 16.53
C LYS A 63 -5.91 27.92 17.42
N ASN A 64 -6.49 26.90 18.05
CA ASN A 64 -7.64 27.07 18.94
C ASN A 64 -7.30 27.97 20.14
N MET A 65 -6.08 27.85 20.67
CA MET A 65 -5.61 28.64 21.80
C MET A 65 -5.24 30.08 21.42
N THR A 66 -4.58 30.25 20.28
CA THR A 66 -4.07 31.56 19.83
C THR A 66 -5.08 32.36 19.01
N GLY A 67 -6.17 31.73 18.55
CA GLY A 67 -7.19 32.34 17.69
C GLY A 67 -6.76 32.49 16.22
N LEU A 68 -5.67 31.83 15.80
CA LEU A 68 -5.15 31.92 14.43
C LEU A 68 -5.96 31.05 13.47
N THR A 69 -6.39 31.65 12.35
CA THR A 69 -7.21 30.96 11.31
C THR A 69 -6.42 30.59 10.05
N LYS A 70 -5.20 31.12 9.89
CA LYS A 70 -4.31 30.88 8.74
C LYS A 70 -3.00 30.23 9.18
N ASP A 71 -2.38 29.45 8.30
CA ASP A 71 -1.09 28.78 8.53
C ASP A 71 0.13 29.62 8.17
N THR A 72 -0.09 30.72 7.46
CA THR A 72 0.94 31.68 7.04
C THR A 72 1.36 32.58 8.20
N LEU A 73 2.66 32.83 8.32
CA LEU A 73 3.25 33.68 9.35
C LEU A 73 4.05 34.83 8.73
N ASP A 74 3.86 36.03 9.26
CA ASP A 74 4.64 37.21 8.87
C ASP A 74 5.77 37.48 9.86
N LYS A 75 6.87 38.06 9.37
CA LYS A 75 7.97 38.48 10.24
C LYS A 75 7.53 39.56 11.20
N ASN A 76 7.90 39.40 12.47
CA ASN A 76 7.49 40.22 13.62
C ASN A 76 6.00 40.13 13.99
N GLN A 77 5.25 39.16 13.44
CA GLN A 77 3.87 38.91 13.86
C GLN A 77 3.83 38.58 15.36
N VAL A 78 2.90 39.19 16.09
CA VAL A 78 2.68 38.92 17.52
C VAL A 78 1.53 37.92 17.66
N ILE A 79 1.82 36.74 18.17
CA ILE A 79 0.83 35.71 18.48
C ILE A 79 0.44 35.86 19.95
N LYS A 80 -0.86 36.00 20.23
CA LYS A 80 -1.39 36.20 21.59
C LYS A 80 -1.83 34.87 22.23
N ASN A 81 -2.12 34.91 23.53
CA ASN A 81 -2.63 33.80 24.33
C ASN A 81 -1.67 32.61 24.41
N ILE A 82 -0.38 32.92 24.46
CA ILE A 82 0.68 31.92 24.54
C ILE A 82 0.89 31.51 26.01
N PRO A 83 0.95 30.21 26.33
CA PRO A 83 1.15 29.76 27.70
C PRO A 83 2.45 30.32 28.31
N HIS A 84 2.30 31.00 29.44
CA HIS A 84 3.40 31.61 30.16
C HIS A 84 3.15 31.56 31.68
N ALA A 85 4.22 31.58 32.48
CA ALA A 85 4.13 31.58 33.93
C ALA A 85 5.36 32.23 34.59
N GLN A 86 5.14 32.80 35.77
CA GLN A 86 6.20 33.31 36.64
C GLN A 86 6.80 32.19 37.50
N ILE A 87 8.09 32.29 37.82
CA ILE A 87 8.70 31.43 38.84
C ILE A 87 8.09 31.76 40.23
N PRO A 88 7.55 30.76 40.95
CA PRO A 88 7.04 30.98 42.31
C PRO A 88 8.14 31.39 43.29
N ASP A 89 7.80 32.21 44.28
CA ASP A 89 8.75 32.69 45.28
C ASP A 89 9.47 31.53 46.01
N GLY A 90 10.80 31.62 46.11
CA GLY A 90 11.64 30.59 46.74
C GLY A 90 11.82 29.31 45.91
N LYS A 91 11.37 29.27 44.65
CA LYS A 91 11.53 28.15 43.72
C LYS A 91 12.45 28.51 42.55
N GLY A 92 12.98 27.50 41.85
CA GLY A 92 13.86 27.65 40.70
C GLY A 92 13.23 27.17 39.38
N LEU A 93 13.96 27.32 38.28
CA LEU A 93 13.53 26.92 36.92
C LEU A 93 13.11 25.46 36.85
N LYS A 94 13.84 24.56 37.53
CA LYS A 94 13.49 23.15 37.66
C LYS A 94 12.05 22.93 38.16
N TYR A 95 11.65 23.65 39.21
CA TYR A 95 10.31 23.54 39.76
C TYR A 95 9.25 24.04 38.77
N LEU A 96 9.51 25.17 38.10
CA LEU A 96 8.59 25.71 37.10
C LEU A 96 8.41 24.75 35.91
N ALA A 97 9.49 24.09 35.47
CA ALA A 97 9.46 23.11 34.40
C ALA A 97 8.62 21.88 34.80
N GLU A 98 8.91 21.28 35.96
CA GLU A 98 8.21 20.09 36.46
C GLU A 98 6.70 20.32 36.62
N GLN A 99 6.30 21.49 37.14
CA GLN A 99 4.88 21.86 37.30
C GLN A 99 4.11 21.95 35.97
N ASN A 100 4.81 22.11 34.85
CA ASN A 100 4.22 22.19 33.52
C ASN A 100 4.61 20.98 32.66
N GLY A 101 5.10 19.90 33.28
CA GLY A 101 5.43 18.66 32.60
C GLY A 101 6.63 18.76 31.65
N MET A 102 7.57 19.67 31.94
CA MET A 102 8.79 19.93 31.17
C MET A 102 10.02 19.54 32.00
N LYS A 103 11.13 19.19 31.32
CA LYS A 103 12.47 19.20 31.91
C LYS A 103 13.03 20.63 31.94
N GLU A 104 13.98 20.89 32.84
CA GLU A 104 14.61 22.22 32.95
C GLU A 104 15.30 22.63 31.65
N GLU A 105 15.92 21.70 30.93
CA GLU A 105 16.53 21.93 29.63
C GLU A 105 15.50 22.29 28.55
N GLU A 106 14.31 21.69 28.61
CA GLU A 106 13.22 21.97 27.66
C GLU A 106 12.63 23.35 27.91
N LEU A 107 12.53 23.77 29.17
CA LEU A 107 12.10 25.13 29.55
C LEU A 107 13.10 26.17 29.04
N LEU A 108 14.40 25.93 29.23
CA LEU A 108 15.45 26.83 28.74
C LEU A 108 15.47 26.90 27.21
N ALA A 109 15.35 25.77 26.52
CA ALA A 109 15.30 25.71 25.06
C ALA A 109 14.08 26.42 24.48
N LEU A 110 12.89 26.24 25.08
CA LEU A 110 11.66 26.92 24.66
C LEU A 110 11.79 28.45 24.73
N ASN A 111 12.50 28.94 25.75
CA ASN A 111 12.68 30.37 25.99
C ASN A 111 13.91 30.96 25.29
N GLY A 112 14.71 30.14 24.58
CA GLY A 112 15.93 30.55 23.89
C GLY A 112 17.06 30.95 24.85
N LEU A 113 17.11 30.36 26.04
CA LEU A 113 18.02 30.72 27.13
C LEU A 113 19.18 29.70 27.26
N PRO A 114 20.39 30.16 27.68
CA PRO A 114 21.53 29.26 27.86
C PRO A 114 21.36 28.35 29.10
N LYS A 115 22.06 27.21 29.13
CA LYS A 115 21.98 26.21 30.21
C LYS A 115 22.30 26.74 31.62
N ASN A 116 23.07 27.82 31.72
CA ASN A 116 23.49 28.45 32.97
C ASN A 116 22.69 29.73 33.30
N TYR A 117 21.51 29.92 32.69
CA TYR A 117 20.69 31.10 32.88
C TYR A 117 20.24 31.26 34.35
N LYS A 118 20.33 32.49 34.88
CA LYS A 118 19.87 32.83 36.23
C LYS A 118 18.65 33.75 36.14
N PRO A 119 17.46 33.30 36.56
CA PRO A 119 16.24 34.08 36.43
C PRO A 119 16.18 35.24 37.42
N SER A 120 15.60 36.36 37.00
CA SER A 120 15.30 37.48 37.90
C SER A 120 14.00 37.24 38.68
N LYS A 121 13.87 37.84 39.87
CA LYS A 121 12.61 37.83 40.63
C LYS A 121 11.50 38.45 39.77
N GLY A 122 10.36 37.78 39.64
CA GLY A 122 9.24 38.25 38.83
C GLY A 122 9.28 37.87 37.35
N GLU A 123 10.33 37.17 36.88
CA GLU A 123 10.48 36.84 35.47
C GLU A 123 9.48 35.78 35.00
N HIS A 124 8.90 36.00 33.81
CA HIS A 124 7.96 35.11 33.15
C HIS A 124 8.63 34.30 32.04
N PHE A 125 8.19 33.05 31.92
CA PHE A 125 8.70 32.06 30.97
C PHE A 125 7.55 31.47 30.18
N TYR A 126 7.77 31.20 28.90
CA TYR A 126 6.90 30.31 28.13
C TYR A 126 6.96 28.91 28.73
N ILE A 127 5.81 28.26 28.81
CA ILE A 127 5.63 26.92 29.39
C ILE A 127 4.77 26.06 28.47
N TYR A 128 4.67 24.76 28.73
CA TYR A 128 3.63 23.94 28.10
C TYR A 128 2.25 24.21 28.73
N PRO A 129 1.17 24.15 27.94
CA PRO A 129 -0.18 24.34 28.48
C PRO A 129 -0.54 23.20 29.43
N LYS A 130 -1.14 23.55 30.57
CA LYS A 130 -1.66 22.55 31.53
C LYS A 130 -2.84 21.81 30.89
N LYS A 131 -2.78 20.47 30.86
CA LYS A 131 -3.90 19.64 30.44
C LYS A 131 -5.05 19.83 31.43
N GLN A 132 -6.17 20.42 30.98
CA GLN A 132 -7.37 20.54 31.81
C GLN A 132 -7.85 19.12 32.19
N ASN A 133 -7.79 18.81 33.48
CA ASN A 133 -8.53 17.70 34.07
C ASN A 133 -9.85 18.27 34.60
N GLU A 134 -10.93 17.58 34.27
CA GLU A 134 -12.29 17.77 34.76
C GLU A 134 -12.34 17.79 36.30
N GLU A 135 -12.98 18.81 36.86
CA GLU A 135 -13.49 18.79 38.24
C GLU A 135 -14.77 17.94 38.32
N LYS A 136 -14.90 17.20 39.42
CA LYS A 136 -15.90 16.17 39.73
C LYS A 136 -17.29 16.72 40.06
N THR A 137 -18.37 16.02 39.65
CA THR A 137 -19.54 15.53 40.45
C THR A 137 -20.59 14.82 39.55
N VAL A 138 -20.79 13.47 39.59
CA VAL A 138 -21.85 12.62 40.27
C VAL A 138 -23.30 12.94 39.77
N THR A 139 -24.17 12.09 39.16
CA THR A 139 -24.70 10.71 39.44
C THR A 139 -25.62 10.18 38.28
N GLN A 140 -25.69 8.84 38.05
CA GLN A 140 -26.79 7.92 37.53
C GLN A 140 -27.46 8.20 36.14
N GLU A 141 -27.79 7.29 35.19
CA GLU A 141 -27.98 5.81 35.06
C GLU A 141 -27.96 5.32 33.55
N ALA A 142 -27.52 4.05 33.30
CA ALA A 142 -27.71 3.07 32.16
C ALA A 142 -27.66 3.51 30.64
N LYS A 143 -27.02 2.86 29.64
CA LYS A 143 -26.44 1.51 29.33
C LYS A 143 -25.34 1.65 28.21
N PRO A 144 -24.48 0.63 27.91
CA PRO A 144 -23.08 0.81 27.48
C PRO A 144 -22.78 0.68 25.96
N GLN A 145 -21.83 1.46 25.47
CA GLN A 145 -21.07 1.23 24.22
C GLN A 145 -19.56 1.49 24.41
N PRO A 146 -18.67 0.82 23.65
CA PRO A 146 -17.27 0.62 24.00
C PRO A 146 -16.36 1.81 23.60
N LYS A 147 -15.34 2.05 24.43
CA LYS A 147 -14.25 3.06 24.30
C LYS A 147 -13.52 3.03 22.95
N PRO A 148 -13.14 4.20 22.38
CA PRO A 148 -11.92 4.35 21.59
C PRO A 148 -10.73 4.64 22.51
N GLU A 149 -9.68 3.84 22.37
CA GLU A 149 -8.41 3.96 23.09
C GLU A 149 -7.61 5.19 22.65
N LYS A 150 -6.89 5.78 23.62
CA LYS A 150 -5.99 6.92 23.48
C LYS A 150 -4.79 6.59 22.60
N TYR A 151 -4.58 7.34 21.52
CA TYR A 151 -3.34 7.35 20.75
C TYR A 151 -2.18 7.88 21.62
N LYS A 152 -1.19 7.02 21.88
CA LYS A 152 0.09 7.38 22.51
C LYS A 152 1.07 7.86 21.44
N SER A 153 1.79 8.94 21.74
CA SER A 153 2.87 9.51 20.93
C SER A 153 4.14 8.63 20.94
N PHE A 154 4.80 8.52 19.77
CA PHE A 154 5.90 7.62 19.42
C PHE A 154 7.21 7.73 20.21
N VAL A 155 7.42 8.73 21.06
CA VAL A 155 8.73 8.98 21.69
C VAL A 155 8.83 8.38 23.11
N LYS A 156 7.73 7.93 23.72
CA LYS A 156 7.69 7.58 25.16
C LYS A 156 7.47 6.09 25.44
N LEU A 157 8.15 5.19 24.71
CA LEU A 157 8.11 3.74 24.96
C LEU A 157 9.48 3.08 25.18
N TYR A 158 10.57 3.86 25.25
CA TYR A 158 11.90 3.31 25.48
C TYR A 158 12.71 4.16 26.46
N GLU A 159 12.28 4.19 27.73
CA GLU A 159 13.22 4.37 28.84
C GLU A 159 13.66 2.98 29.30
N ILE A 160 14.95 2.70 29.11
CA ILE A 160 15.62 1.45 29.48
C ILE A 160 15.88 1.50 30.99
N ALA A 161 15.42 0.50 31.74
CA ALA A 161 15.87 0.26 33.09
C ALA A 161 17.28 -0.38 33.04
N GLU A 162 18.26 0.25 33.70
CA GLU A 162 19.59 -0.32 33.94
C GLU A 162 19.53 -1.43 35.00
N VAL A 163 20.20 -2.58 34.77
CA VAL A 163 20.99 -3.35 35.77
C VAL A 163 22.13 -4.13 35.05
N ASP A 164 23.25 -4.28 35.77
CA ASP A 164 24.66 -4.65 35.47
C ASP A 164 25.07 -5.87 34.57
N LYS A 165 26.18 -5.63 33.82
CA LYS A 165 27.39 -6.42 33.35
C LYS A 165 27.40 -7.98 33.20
N PRO A 166 28.34 -8.59 32.41
CA PRO A 166 29.22 -8.10 31.34
C PRO A 166 29.02 -8.78 29.96
N VAL A 167 29.74 -8.23 28.97
CA VAL A 167 29.57 -8.28 27.51
C VAL A 167 29.88 -9.64 26.86
N ALA A 168 28.95 -10.12 26.02
CA ALA A 168 29.26 -10.84 24.79
C ALA A 168 28.97 -9.92 23.58
N PRO A 169 29.77 -9.94 22.51
CA PRO A 169 29.64 -8.97 21.42
C PRO A 169 28.28 -9.11 20.73
N LYS A 170 27.47 -8.04 20.76
CA LYS A 170 26.22 -7.94 19.98
C LYS A 170 26.58 -8.04 18.50
N LYS A 171 26.09 -9.08 17.83
CA LYS A 171 26.18 -9.25 16.38
C LYS A 171 25.53 -8.01 15.73
N GLU A 172 26.31 -7.22 14.99
CA GLU A 172 25.77 -6.09 14.22
C GLU A 172 24.79 -6.65 13.17
N VAL A 173 23.60 -6.06 13.10
CA VAL A 173 22.55 -6.46 12.14
C VAL A 173 22.99 -6.00 10.75
N THR A 174 23.01 -6.91 9.78
CA THR A 174 23.46 -6.64 8.41
C THR A 174 22.43 -5.81 7.63
N PRO A 175 22.84 -5.07 6.58
CA PRO A 175 21.91 -4.35 5.70
C PRO A 175 20.80 -5.26 5.12
N LYS A 176 21.16 -6.49 4.77
CA LYS A 176 20.22 -7.52 4.32
C LYS A 176 19.17 -7.88 5.36
N GLU A 177 19.59 -8.12 6.61
CA GLU A 177 18.65 -8.41 7.71
C GLU A 177 17.72 -7.22 8.00
N ILE A 178 18.19 -5.98 7.83
CA ILE A 178 17.35 -4.78 7.95
C ILE A 178 16.32 -4.74 6.82
N ALA A 179 16.74 -4.98 5.58
CA ALA A 179 15.85 -5.02 4.42
C ALA A 179 14.78 -6.13 4.55
N GLU A 180 15.16 -7.32 4.99
CA GLU A 180 14.23 -8.43 5.28
C GLU A 180 13.21 -8.06 6.36
N GLN A 181 13.65 -7.42 7.45
CA GLN A 181 12.77 -6.98 8.54
C GLN A 181 11.81 -5.87 8.10
N ILE A 182 12.25 -4.92 7.26
CA ILE A 182 11.36 -3.90 6.70
C ILE A 182 10.35 -4.57 5.79
N ARG A 183 10.78 -5.45 4.88
CA ARG A 183 9.88 -6.20 3.99
C ARG A 183 8.86 -6.99 4.79
N GLU A 184 9.29 -7.68 5.85
CA GLU A 184 8.41 -8.45 6.72
C GLU A 184 7.43 -7.56 7.48
N ALA A 185 7.91 -6.47 8.08
CA ALA A 185 7.08 -5.55 8.85
C ALA A 185 6.01 -4.88 7.98
N VAL A 186 6.41 -4.46 6.78
CA VAL A 186 5.50 -4.06 5.70
C VAL A 186 4.54 -5.22 5.47
N CYS A 187 4.97 -6.37 4.93
CA CYS A 187 4.09 -7.49 4.51
C CYS A 187 3.09 -7.99 5.57
N ASN A 188 3.47 -7.99 6.84
CA ASN A 188 2.68 -8.60 7.91
C ASN A 188 1.69 -7.61 8.58
N ASN A 189 1.96 -6.31 8.55
CA ASN A 189 1.14 -5.31 9.24
C ASN A 189 0.18 -4.58 8.31
N THR A 190 -0.80 -3.82 8.79
CA THR A 190 -1.62 -2.94 7.93
C THR A 190 -1.31 -1.52 8.34
N GLY A 191 -0.91 -0.65 7.42
CA GLY A 191 -0.38 0.64 7.81
C GLY A 191 0.90 0.45 8.63
N ALA A 192 1.85 -0.29 8.08
CA ALA A 192 3.07 -0.69 8.77
C ALA A 192 3.96 0.50 9.11
N VAL A 193 3.96 1.55 8.29
CA VAL A 193 4.78 2.74 8.51
C VAL A 193 4.23 3.50 9.72
N GLY A 194 5.02 3.48 10.79
CA GLY A 194 4.60 3.93 12.12
C GLY A 194 4.15 2.81 13.05
N LYS A 195 4.31 1.54 12.73
CA LYS A 195 4.12 0.44 13.68
C LYS A 195 5.47 -0.01 14.26
N GLU A 196 5.42 -0.64 15.42
CA GLU A 196 6.61 -0.97 16.21
C GLU A 196 7.62 -1.82 15.43
N ASP A 197 7.16 -2.85 14.71
CA ASP A 197 8.04 -3.73 13.94
C ASP A 197 8.75 -2.98 12.81
N PHE A 198 8.00 -2.17 12.05
CA PHE A 198 8.57 -1.33 11.00
C PHE A 198 9.54 -0.31 11.60
N ALA A 199 9.14 0.38 12.66
CA ALA A 199 9.96 1.41 13.30
C ALA A 199 11.28 0.81 13.84
N LYS A 200 11.23 -0.36 14.47
CA LYS A 200 12.44 -1.06 14.96
C LYS A 200 13.39 -1.43 13.84
N ALA A 201 12.88 -1.88 12.70
CA ALA A 201 13.69 -2.20 11.53
C ALA A 201 14.24 -0.91 10.89
N PHE A 202 13.37 0.07 10.67
CA PHE A 202 13.68 1.34 10.02
C PHE A 202 14.71 2.17 10.80
N LEU A 203 14.67 2.18 12.14
CA LEU A 203 15.66 2.85 12.99
C LEU A 203 17.08 2.29 12.86
N LYS A 204 17.26 1.12 12.25
CA LYS A 204 18.58 0.55 11.96
C LYS A 204 19.17 1.12 10.67
N ILE A 205 18.36 1.74 9.81
CA ILE A 205 18.84 2.52 8.67
C ILE A 205 19.45 3.83 9.21
N ASN A 206 20.65 4.15 8.74
CA ASN A 206 21.37 5.35 9.11
C ASN A 206 22.31 5.80 7.97
N GLU A 207 23.02 6.90 8.18
CA GLU A 207 23.94 7.50 7.21
C GLU A 207 25.14 6.63 6.80
N LYS A 208 25.35 5.46 7.42
CA LYS A 208 26.44 4.53 7.07
C LYS A 208 25.97 3.35 6.23
N ASN A 209 24.68 3.03 6.21
CA ASN A 209 24.16 1.79 5.61
C ASN A 209 22.94 1.98 4.68
N ALA A 210 22.45 3.20 4.49
CA ALA A 210 21.24 3.46 3.69
C ALA A 210 21.34 2.94 2.26
N LYS A 211 22.47 3.19 1.58
CA LYS A 211 22.75 2.71 0.21
C LYS A 211 22.71 1.19 0.13
N GLU A 212 23.34 0.50 1.08
CA GLU A 212 23.38 -0.96 1.12
C GLU A 212 22.00 -1.55 1.45
N VAL A 213 21.24 -0.93 2.36
CA VAL A 213 19.88 -1.38 2.68
C VAL A 213 18.95 -1.22 1.48
N ILE A 214 19.04 -0.12 0.72
CA ILE A 214 18.26 0.08 -0.52
C ILE A 214 18.57 -1.03 -1.52
N LYS A 215 19.87 -1.27 -1.80
CA LYS A 215 20.32 -2.32 -2.73
C LYS A 215 19.90 -3.72 -2.29
N GLU A 216 20.07 -4.04 -1.00
CA GLU A 216 19.67 -5.34 -0.46
C GLU A 216 18.16 -5.54 -0.49
N TYR A 217 17.36 -4.50 -0.23
CA TYR A 217 15.90 -4.56 -0.35
C TYR A 217 15.48 -4.92 -1.77
N GLU A 218 16.00 -4.22 -2.76
CA GLU A 218 15.74 -4.49 -4.18
C GLU A 218 16.20 -5.89 -4.60
N ALA A 219 17.32 -6.37 -4.05
CA ALA A 219 17.88 -7.70 -4.33
C ALA A 219 17.17 -8.85 -3.59
N LEU A 220 16.17 -8.59 -2.75
CA LEU A 220 15.48 -9.65 -2.02
C LEU A 220 14.80 -10.64 -2.99
N PRO A 221 14.79 -11.95 -2.68
CA PRO A 221 14.14 -12.94 -3.54
C PRO A 221 12.66 -12.63 -3.75
N LYS A 222 12.22 -12.71 -5.02
CA LYS A 222 10.84 -12.43 -5.46
C LYS A 222 10.35 -11.03 -5.03
N ASN A 223 11.24 -10.05 -5.05
CA ASN A 223 10.92 -8.65 -4.80
C ASN A 223 10.77 -7.91 -6.14
N ASP A 224 9.63 -7.26 -6.36
CA ASP A 224 9.27 -6.52 -7.57
C ASP A 224 9.08 -5.01 -7.31
N GLU A 225 9.46 -4.52 -6.13
CA GLU A 225 9.25 -3.14 -5.69
C GLU A 225 10.52 -2.54 -5.05
N THR A 226 10.72 -1.23 -5.19
CA THR A 226 11.79 -0.51 -4.49
C THR A 226 11.41 -0.26 -3.02
N LEU A 227 12.39 0.08 -2.18
CA LEU A 227 12.12 0.46 -0.78
C LEU A 227 11.21 1.71 -0.68
N ILE A 228 11.39 2.67 -1.59
CA ILE A 228 10.56 3.88 -1.64
C ILE A 228 9.13 3.52 -2.02
N ASN A 229 8.97 2.65 -3.03
CA ASN A 229 7.66 2.14 -3.41
C ASN A 229 6.97 1.43 -2.25
N ALA A 230 7.65 0.52 -1.57
CA ALA A 230 7.08 -0.23 -0.44
C ALA A 230 6.56 0.69 0.67
N ILE A 231 7.31 1.75 1.02
CA ILE A 231 6.89 2.73 2.04
C ILE A 231 5.72 3.58 1.54
N CYS A 232 5.74 4.00 0.27
CA CYS A 232 4.70 4.84 -0.30
C CYS A 232 3.39 4.08 -0.52
N SER A 233 3.46 2.80 -0.90
CA SER A 233 2.34 1.90 -1.19
C SER A 233 1.60 1.41 0.06
N GLU A 234 2.06 1.78 1.25
CA GLU A 234 1.42 1.53 2.54
C GLU A 234 0.21 2.46 2.77
N VAL A 235 -0.85 2.26 1.97
CA VAL A 235 -1.99 3.16 1.79
C VAL A 235 -2.73 3.54 3.09
N ARG A 236 -2.62 2.68 4.11
CA ARG A 236 -3.25 2.85 5.44
C ARG A 236 -2.33 3.47 6.48
N SER A 237 -1.04 3.57 6.18
CA SER A 237 -0.12 4.31 7.01
C SER A 237 -0.41 5.80 6.88
N ASN A 238 -0.17 6.52 7.97
CA ASN A 238 -0.32 7.96 7.95
C ASN A 238 0.54 8.55 6.82
N THR A 239 -0.08 9.38 5.98
CA THR A 239 0.56 10.03 4.83
C THR A 239 1.84 10.76 5.23
N GLN A 240 1.83 11.49 6.36
CA GLN A 240 3.00 12.20 6.82
C GLN A 240 4.10 11.24 7.28
N LEU A 241 3.78 10.14 7.96
CA LEU A 241 4.78 9.15 8.37
C LEU A 241 5.47 8.49 7.18
N ARG A 242 4.73 8.23 6.09
CA ARG A 242 5.30 7.76 4.83
C ARG A 242 6.21 8.80 4.19
N LYS A 243 5.74 10.05 4.07
CA LYS A 243 6.54 11.17 3.55
C LYS A 243 7.84 11.33 4.37
N ASP A 244 7.74 11.28 5.70
CA ASP A 244 8.87 11.43 6.62
C ASP A 244 9.87 10.27 6.51
N ALA A 245 9.39 9.02 6.38
CA ALA A 245 10.25 7.85 6.19
C ALA A 245 11.02 7.94 4.86
N VAL A 246 10.35 8.30 3.77
CA VAL A 246 10.99 8.49 2.45
C VAL A 246 12.02 9.63 2.50
N MET A 247 11.68 10.76 3.12
CA MET A 247 12.64 11.87 3.30
C MET A 247 13.83 11.48 4.19
N THR A 248 13.62 10.62 5.19
CA THR A 248 14.70 10.12 6.06
C THR A 248 15.67 9.24 5.28
N ILE A 249 15.16 8.36 4.40
CA ILE A 249 16.01 7.55 3.51
C ILE A 249 16.83 8.46 2.59
N TYR A 250 16.18 9.44 1.96
CA TYR A 250 16.87 10.43 1.13
C TYR A 250 17.99 11.15 1.89
N ASP A 251 17.69 11.63 3.10
CA ASP A 251 18.66 12.38 3.92
C ASP A 251 19.85 11.51 4.36
N TYR A 252 19.62 10.26 4.73
CA TYR A 252 20.71 9.33 5.04
C TYR A 252 21.54 8.98 3.82
N LEU A 253 20.90 8.75 2.67
CA LEU A 253 21.61 8.47 1.43
C LEU A 253 22.45 9.67 0.97
N ALA A 254 21.92 10.90 1.07
CA ALA A 254 22.63 12.12 0.71
C ALA A 254 23.88 12.33 1.59
N LYS A 255 23.78 12.02 2.89
CA LYS A 255 24.93 12.05 3.80
C LYS A 255 25.95 10.97 3.46
N GLN A 256 25.51 9.74 3.24
CA GLN A 256 26.38 8.61 2.92
C GLN A 256 27.16 8.83 1.62
N THR A 257 26.47 9.32 0.58
CA THR A 257 27.04 9.59 -0.74
C THR A 257 27.78 10.94 -0.80
N LYS A 258 27.77 11.72 0.28
CA LYS A 258 28.29 13.09 0.35
C LYS A 258 27.66 14.03 -0.69
N ASN A 259 26.43 13.72 -1.12
CA ASN A 259 25.68 14.47 -2.13
C ASN A 259 24.59 15.34 -1.46
N ILE A 260 24.96 16.03 -0.38
CA ILE A 260 24.05 16.92 0.35
C ILE A 260 23.82 18.18 -0.49
N ASN A 261 22.71 18.20 -1.24
CA ASN A 261 22.31 19.32 -2.07
C ASN A 261 20.91 19.81 -1.66
N PRO A 262 20.79 21.01 -1.06
CA PRO A 262 19.51 21.55 -0.61
C PRO A 262 18.48 21.72 -1.73
N GLN A 263 18.92 22.07 -2.95
CA GLN A 263 18.02 22.23 -4.09
C GLN A 263 17.46 20.88 -4.53
N LYS A 264 18.33 19.87 -4.75
CA LYS A 264 17.89 18.51 -5.09
C LYS A 264 17.00 17.89 -4.01
N ARG A 265 17.26 18.21 -2.74
CA ARG A 265 16.41 17.78 -1.62
C ARG A 265 15.01 18.40 -1.70
N GLN A 266 14.90 19.67 -2.10
CA GLN A 266 13.61 20.31 -2.30
C GLN A 266 12.89 19.77 -3.55
N GLU A 267 13.61 19.48 -4.63
CA GLU A 267 13.06 18.86 -5.83
C GLU A 267 12.48 17.47 -5.52
N PHE A 268 13.23 16.63 -4.79
CA PHE A 268 12.75 15.32 -4.34
C PHE A 268 11.54 15.44 -3.41
N LYS A 269 11.57 16.39 -2.45
CA LYS A 269 10.43 16.66 -1.57
C LYS A 269 9.20 17.12 -2.34
N ALA A 270 9.38 17.98 -3.35
CA ALA A 270 8.29 18.50 -4.17
C ALA A 270 7.67 17.40 -5.03
N GLU A 271 8.48 16.47 -5.59
CA GLU A 271 7.97 15.30 -6.30
C GLU A 271 7.18 14.39 -5.34
N LEU A 272 7.71 14.12 -4.14
CA LEU A 272 7.02 13.36 -3.11
C LEU A 272 5.70 14.02 -2.67
N GLU A 273 5.67 15.34 -2.47
CA GLU A 273 4.45 16.08 -2.14
C GLU A 273 3.45 16.02 -3.29
N LYS A 274 3.89 16.30 -4.52
CA LYS A 274 3.08 16.24 -5.73
C LYS A 274 2.39 14.90 -5.90
N GLU A 275 3.12 13.79 -5.74
CA GLU A 275 2.57 12.44 -5.91
C GLU A 275 1.51 12.10 -4.86
N PHE A 276 1.68 12.60 -3.63
CA PHE A 276 0.71 12.41 -2.55
C PHE A 276 -0.47 13.38 -2.58
N ASP A 277 -0.35 14.51 -3.27
CA ASP A 277 -1.38 15.56 -3.31
C ASP A 277 -2.26 15.46 -4.57
N LYS A 278 -2.00 14.46 -5.44
CA LYS A 278 -2.85 14.15 -6.59
C LYS A 278 -4.31 13.94 -6.15
N PRO A 279 -5.33 14.51 -6.81
CA PRO A 279 -6.72 14.45 -6.33
C PRO A 279 -7.36 13.05 -6.40
N TRP A 280 -6.71 12.10 -7.07
CA TRP A 280 -7.05 10.67 -7.09
C TRP A 280 -6.16 9.84 -6.15
N TYR A 281 -5.29 10.49 -5.36
CA TYR A 281 -4.47 9.87 -4.33
C TYR A 281 -5.35 9.22 -3.28
N LYS A 282 -5.30 7.88 -3.25
CA LYS A 282 -5.90 7.01 -2.24
C LYS A 282 -4.99 5.82 -1.91
N GLY A 283 -3.67 6.04 -2.05
CA GLY A 283 -2.65 5.06 -1.67
C GLY A 283 -1.67 4.63 -2.76
N MET A 284 -1.98 4.85 -4.04
CA MET A 284 -1.02 4.60 -5.13
C MET A 284 -0.22 5.86 -5.39
N VAL A 285 1.06 5.80 -5.03
CA VAL A 285 2.06 6.84 -5.30
C VAL A 285 2.90 6.28 -6.42
N ASP A 286 2.99 7.01 -7.53
CA ASP A 286 3.97 6.68 -8.55
C ASP A 286 5.35 7.09 -8.02
N THR A 287 6.24 6.11 -7.84
CA THR A 287 7.58 6.35 -7.29
C THR A 287 8.65 6.39 -8.34
N GLU A 288 8.35 6.19 -9.63
CA GLU A 288 9.36 6.03 -10.69
C GLU A 288 10.36 7.19 -10.72
N ASN A 289 9.86 8.43 -10.67
CA ASN A 289 10.72 9.62 -10.64
C ASN A 289 11.57 9.72 -9.35
N MET A 290 11.01 9.35 -8.21
CA MET A 290 11.73 9.35 -6.93
C MET A 290 12.81 8.26 -6.91
N ASP A 291 12.50 7.08 -7.44
CA ASP A 291 13.43 5.96 -7.58
C ASP A 291 14.60 6.34 -8.51
N ASN A 292 14.33 6.99 -9.64
CA ASN A 292 15.37 7.54 -10.53
C ASN A 292 16.27 8.56 -9.82
N MET A 293 15.71 9.48 -9.03
CA MET A 293 16.51 10.45 -8.25
C MET A 293 17.41 9.78 -7.20
N ILE A 294 16.93 8.70 -6.58
CA ILE A 294 17.69 7.88 -5.62
C ILE A 294 18.81 7.11 -6.35
N GLU A 295 18.53 6.50 -7.49
CA GLU A 295 19.52 5.78 -8.31
C GLU A 295 20.63 6.71 -8.80
N GLU A 296 20.29 7.92 -9.27
CA GLU A 296 21.27 8.95 -9.65
C GLU A 296 22.18 9.32 -8.47
N MET A 297 21.62 9.48 -7.27
CA MET A 297 22.38 9.80 -6.07
C MET A 297 23.34 8.66 -5.68
N MET A 298 22.89 7.41 -5.78
CA MET A 298 23.72 6.22 -5.53
C MET A 298 24.88 6.09 -6.52
N SER A 299 24.65 6.48 -7.78
CA SER A 299 25.57 6.35 -8.91
C SER A 299 26.56 7.53 -9.04
N ALA A 300 26.30 8.65 -8.37
CA ALA A 300 27.10 9.88 -8.49
C ALA A 300 28.59 9.72 -8.08
N ASN A 301 28.94 8.71 -7.28
CA ASN A 301 30.32 8.38 -6.90
C ASN A 301 30.90 7.16 -7.65
N GLU A 302 30.13 6.52 -8.54
CA GLU A 302 30.55 5.31 -9.29
C GLU A 302 31.09 5.65 -10.69
N LYS A 303 31.42 6.92 -10.98
CA LYS A 303 32.16 7.32 -12.20
C LYS A 303 33.64 6.89 -12.14
N ALA A 304 33.85 5.57 -12.15
CA ALA A 304 35.04 4.89 -12.61
C ALA A 304 34.69 3.43 -13.01
N ALA A 305 33.66 3.22 -13.82
CA ALA A 305 33.51 2.04 -14.67
C ALA A 305 32.52 2.35 -15.81
N GLU A 306 32.85 1.87 -17.01
CA GLU A 306 32.22 2.20 -18.29
C GLU A 306 30.71 1.83 -18.39
N PRO A 307 29.94 2.56 -19.21
CA PRO A 307 28.51 2.33 -19.38
C PRO A 307 28.26 1.08 -20.23
N THR A 308 27.50 0.12 -19.69
CA THR A 308 26.81 -0.87 -20.52
C THR A 308 25.54 -0.25 -21.08
N ALA A 309 25.45 -0.21 -22.41
CA ALA A 309 24.41 0.46 -23.17
C ALA A 309 23.02 -0.13 -22.87
N LYS A 310 22.12 0.69 -22.31
CA LYS A 310 20.66 0.45 -22.38
C LYS A 310 20.20 0.84 -23.78
N ASN A 311 19.83 -0.15 -24.58
CA ASN A 311 19.23 0.04 -25.90
C ASN A 311 17.90 0.80 -25.79
N SER A 312 17.93 2.10 -26.14
CA SER A 312 16.74 2.88 -26.44
C SER A 312 16.23 2.52 -27.83
N GLY A 313 15.43 1.46 -27.91
CA GLY A 313 14.71 1.07 -29.13
C GLY A 313 13.47 1.94 -29.34
N LYS A 314 13.64 3.02 -30.11
CA LYS A 314 12.55 3.82 -30.69
C LYS A 314 11.83 2.96 -31.75
N SER A 315 10.67 2.38 -31.43
CA SER A 315 9.86 1.64 -32.40
C SER A 315 8.85 2.55 -33.08
N SER A 316 9.03 2.69 -34.39
CA SER A 316 8.10 3.25 -35.36
C SER A 316 6.80 2.45 -35.44
N ASN A 317 5.74 3.14 -35.87
CA ASN A 317 4.45 2.58 -36.25
C ASN A 317 4.59 1.46 -37.30
N SER A 318 4.16 0.24 -36.96
CA SER A 318 3.73 -0.78 -37.94
C SER A 318 2.80 -1.79 -37.26
N SER A 319 1.56 -1.87 -37.72
CA SER A 319 0.49 -2.71 -37.20
C SER A 319 0.61 -4.17 -37.66
N SER A 320 1.58 -4.91 -37.12
CA SER A 320 1.60 -6.37 -37.24
C SER A 320 1.49 -6.97 -35.84
N ILE A 321 0.37 -7.65 -35.58
CA ILE A 321 0.19 -8.43 -34.34
C ILE A 321 1.25 -9.53 -34.37
N PRO A 322 2.15 -9.64 -33.39
CA PRO A 322 3.10 -10.74 -33.34
C PRO A 322 2.35 -12.07 -33.34
N ASN A 323 2.88 -13.07 -34.06
CA ASN A 323 2.33 -14.43 -34.08
C ASN A 323 2.43 -15.03 -32.67
N GLU A 324 1.38 -14.86 -31.88
CA GLU A 324 1.23 -15.52 -30.58
C GLU A 324 0.96 -17.00 -30.82
N THR A 325 1.73 -17.85 -30.15
CA THR A 325 1.58 -19.30 -30.18
C THR A 325 1.24 -19.77 -28.78
N ILE A 326 0.14 -20.51 -28.63
CA ILE A 326 -0.30 -21.07 -27.35
C ILE A 326 -0.30 -22.59 -27.46
N LYS A 327 0.30 -23.29 -26.49
CA LYS A 327 0.20 -24.76 -26.43
C LYS A 327 -1.17 -25.14 -25.89
N SER A 328 -1.85 -26.07 -26.57
CA SER A 328 -3.08 -26.66 -26.02
C SER A 328 -2.75 -27.37 -24.72
N THR A 329 -3.50 -27.06 -23.67
CA THR A 329 -3.20 -27.56 -22.32
C THR A 329 -3.98 -28.80 -21.94
N ASN A 330 -4.77 -29.40 -22.84
CA ASN A 330 -5.75 -30.44 -22.46
C ASN A 330 -5.58 -31.78 -23.16
N GLY A 331 -4.37 -32.06 -23.67
CA GLY A 331 -4.11 -33.29 -24.43
C GLY A 331 -4.79 -33.24 -25.79
N GLY A 332 -3.97 -33.12 -26.83
CA GLY A 332 -4.39 -33.15 -28.22
C GLY A 332 -3.17 -33.11 -29.13
N ASN A 333 -3.25 -33.61 -30.37
CA ASN A 333 -2.18 -33.53 -31.39
C ASN A 333 -1.73 -32.10 -31.75
N SER A 334 -2.23 -31.05 -31.09
CA SER A 334 -1.82 -29.67 -31.27
C SER A 334 -0.67 -29.30 -30.34
N LYS A 335 0.55 -29.68 -30.75
CA LYS A 335 1.68 -28.81 -30.48
C LYS A 335 1.41 -27.52 -31.29
N ASP A 336 1.17 -26.43 -30.57
CA ASP A 336 1.02 -25.05 -31.06
C ASP A 336 -0.35 -24.70 -31.71
N ILE A 337 -1.29 -24.19 -30.91
CA ILE A 337 -2.39 -23.35 -31.40
C ILE A 337 -1.78 -22.03 -31.88
N THR A 338 -2.02 -21.70 -33.14
CA THR A 338 -1.59 -20.45 -33.77
C THR A 338 -2.81 -19.63 -34.17
N SER A 339 -2.59 -18.37 -34.56
CA SER A 339 -3.64 -17.51 -35.12
C SER A 339 -4.39 -18.14 -36.32
N ASN A 340 -3.78 -19.10 -37.02
CA ASN A 340 -4.36 -19.76 -38.20
C ASN A 340 -5.13 -21.05 -37.88
N THR A 341 -5.09 -21.54 -36.64
CA THR A 341 -5.79 -22.78 -36.25
C THR A 341 -7.30 -22.60 -36.44
N LEU A 342 -7.91 -23.43 -37.30
CA LEU A 342 -9.35 -23.42 -37.56
C LEU A 342 -10.14 -24.03 -36.39
N THR A 343 -11.22 -23.37 -35.98
CA THR A 343 -12.08 -23.80 -34.87
C THR A 343 -13.46 -24.25 -35.36
N THR A 344 -14.29 -24.80 -34.48
CA THR A 344 -15.69 -25.13 -34.79
C THR A 344 -16.64 -23.93 -34.72
N ILE A 345 -16.17 -22.75 -34.30
CA ILE A 345 -17.02 -21.57 -34.18
C ILE A 345 -17.28 -20.97 -35.55
N LYS A 346 -18.52 -20.59 -35.85
CA LYS A 346 -18.87 -19.93 -37.11
C LYS A 346 -18.98 -18.42 -36.92
N GLY A 347 -18.45 -17.67 -37.89
CA GLY A 347 -18.65 -16.23 -38.01
C GLY A 347 -20.03 -15.86 -38.54
N SER A 348 -20.31 -14.56 -38.62
CA SER A 348 -21.54 -14.03 -39.19
C SER A 348 -21.70 -14.33 -40.69
N ASP A 349 -20.60 -14.64 -41.37
CA ASP A 349 -20.54 -15.08 -42.76
C ASP A 349 -20.80 -16.59 -42.94
N GLY A 350 -21.02 -17.33 -41.83
CA GLY A 350 -21.27 -18.77 -41.83
C GLY A 350 -20.00 -19.64 -41.92
N ASN A 351 -18.83 -19.02 -42.11
CA ASN A 351 -17.55 -19.73 -42.20
C ASN A 351 -16.97 -20.03 -40.82
N TYR A 352 -16.15 -21.09 -40.74
CA TYR A 352 -15.43 -21.40 -39.51
C TYR A 352 -14.35 -20.37 -39.21
N ALA A 353 -14.32 -19.90 -37.97
CA ALA A 353 -13.38 -18.91 -37.49
C ALA A 353 -12.05 -19.56 -37.10
N THR A 354 -10.94 -18.90 -37.40
CA THR A 354 -9.64 -19.24 -36.82
C THR A 354 -9.50 -18.72 -35.40
N ALA A 355 -8.58 -19.29 -34.62
CA ALA A 355 -8.25 -18.81 -33.27
C ALA A 355 -7.84 -17.33 -33.27
N GLY A 356 -7.11 -16.87 -34.29
CA GLY A 356 -6.75 -15.47 -34.47
C GLY A 356 -7.95 -14.56 -34.78
N GLN A 357 -8.93 -15.05 -35.54
CA GLN A 357 -10.19 -14.32 -35.77
C GLN A 357 -10.99 -14.19 -34.48
N LEU A 358 -11.10 -15.26 -33.67
CA LEU A 358 -11.77 -15.21 -32.38
C LEU A 358 -11.09 -14.20 -31.43
N LYS A 359 -9.77 -14.19 -31.36
CA LYS A 359 -9.00 -13.18 -30.60
C LYS A 359 -9.26 -11.76 -31.11
N LYS A 360 -9.28 -11.55 -32.43
CA LYS A 360 -9.58 -10.24 -33.02
C LYS A 360 -11.00 -9.78 -32.67
N TRP A 361 -11.99 -10.68 -32.70
CA TRP A 361 -13.36 -10.37 -32.28
C TRP A 361 -13.45 -10.06 -30.79
N ALA A 362 -12.70 -10.79 -29.96
CA ALA A 362 -12.61 -10.51 -28.53
C ALA A 362 -12.03 -9.12 -28.27
N ILE A 363 -10.93 -8.73 -28.93
CA ILE A 363 -10.36 -7.38 -28.77
C ILE A 363 -11.33 -6.30 -29.27
N ASN A 364 -11.98 -6.52 -30.42
CA ASN A 364 -12.91 -5.56 -31.00
C ASN A 364 -14.18 -5.38 -30.16
N SER A 365 -14.69 -6.44 -29.55
CA SER A 365 -15.85 -6.37 -28.65
C SER A 365 -15.50 -5.63 -27.35
N ALA A 366 -14.28 -5.83 -26.81
CA ALA A 366 -13.82 -5.12 -25.61
C ALA A 366 -13.88 -3.59 -25.79
N LYS A 367 -13.50 -3.07 -26.96
CA LYS A 367 -13.57 -1.62 -27.28
C LYS A 367 -14.98 -1.03 -27.17
N LYS A 368 -16.02 -1.86 -27.25
CA LYS A 368 -17.42 -1.44 -27.12
C LYS A 368 -17.94 -1.50 -25.68
N ASP A 369 -17.15 -2.08 -24.77
CA ASP A 369 -17.53 -2.17 -23.35
C ASP A 369 -17.39 -0.80 -22.67
N LYS A 370 -18.32 -0.50 -21.76
CA LYS A 370 -18.34 0.76 -20.99
C LYS A 370 -17.08 0.97 -20.15
N GLY A 371 -16.37 -0.07 -19.75
CA GLY A 371 -15.12 0.07 -19.02
C GLY A 371 -13.95 0.55 -19.88
N PHE A 372 -14.05 0.43 -21.20
CA PHE A 372 -13.05 0.93 -22.15
C PHE A 372 -13.45 2.25 -22.80
N SER A 373 -14.71 2.70 -22.66
CA SER A 373 -15.24 3.85 -23.40
C SER A 373 -14.66 5.20 -22.99
N LYS A 374 -13.97 5.28 -21.85
CA LYS A 374 -13.33 6.49 -21.33
C LYS A 374 -11.81 6.52 -21.52
N VAL A 375 -11.25 5.48 -22.12
CA VAL A 375 -9.81 5.28 -22.25
C VAL A 375 -9.44 5.51 -23.71
N ASP A 376 -8.57 6.49 -23.96
CA ASP A 376 -8.06 6.75 -25.30
C ASP A 376 -7.13 5.61 -25.74
N ASN A 377 -7.46 4.96 -26.86
CA ASN A 377 -6.71 3.84 -27.45
C ASN A 377 -6.29 2.76 -26.42
N PRO A 378 -7.25 2.07 -25.78
CA PRO A 378 -6.95 1.17 -24.69
C PRO A 378 -6.12 -0.03 -25.13
N TYR A 379 -5.10 -0.36 -24.35
CA TYR A 379 -4.34 -1.60 -24.51
C TYR A 379 -5.18 -2.78 -24.01
N ILE A 380 -5.74 -3.56 -24.94
CA ILE A 380 -6.53 -4.75 -24.65
C ILE A 380 -5.69 -5.97 -25.02
N VAL A 381 -5.47 -6.86 -24.07
CA VAL A 381 -4.81 -8.14 -24.32
C VAL A 381 -5.70 -9.27 -23.87
N ARG A 382 -6.05 -10.15 -24.80
CA ARG A 382 -6.83 -11.36 -24.60
C ARG A 382 -6.10 -12.50 -25.32
N PRO A 383 -5.96 -13.69 -24.72
CA PRO A 383 -5.17 -14.79 -25.29
C PRO A 383 -5.86 -15.40 -26.51
N LEU A 384 -5.18 -16.29 -27.25
CA LEU A 384 -5.86 -17.21 -28.16
C LEU A 384 -6.75 -18.19 -27.36
N PRO A 385 -7.84 -18.73 -27.95
CA PRO A 385 -8.61 -19.79 -27.33
C PRO A 385 -7.78 -21.06 -27.12
N ASN A 386 -7.94 -21.68 -25.95
CA ASN A 386 -7.42 -23.03 -25.70
C ASN A 386 -8.33 -24.05 -26.39
N TYR A 387 -7.99 -24.34 -27.65
CA TYR A 387 -8.74 -25.27 -28.49
C TYR A 387 -8.08 -26.65 -28.46
N ASN A 388 -8.88 -27.67 -28.20
CA ASN A 388 -8.47 -29.06 -28.31
C ASN A 388 -8.87 -29.57 -29.69
N THR A 389 -7.88 -29.86 -30.54
CA THR A 389 -8.09 -30.27 -31.94
C THR A 389 -8.64 -31.69 -32.07
N GLU A 390 -8.48 -32.54 -31.06
CA GLU A 390 -9.04 -33.89 -31.05
C GLU A 390 -10.52 -33.88 -30.67
N THR A 391 -10.85 -33.19 -29.58
CA THR A 391 -12.25 -33.09 -29.12
C THR A 391 -13.05 -32.06 -29.92
N LYS A 392 -12.37 -31.23 -30.71
CA LYS A 392 -12.93 -30.09 -31.46
C LYS A 392 -13.69 -29.12 -30.57
N LYS A 393 -13.18 -28.89 -29.37
CA LYS A 393 -13.79 -28.00 -28.36
C LYS A 393 -12.79 -26.97 -27.87
N ILE A 394 -13.28 -25.78 -27.61
CA ILE A 394 -12.67 -24.79 -26.73
C ILE A 394 -12.89 -25.29 -25.31
N GLU A 395 -11.79 -25.42 -24.57
CA GLU A 395 -11.78 -26.00 -23.22
C GLU A 395 -11.05 -25.05 -22.26
N ALA A 396 -11.27 -25.22 -20.95
CA ALA A 396 -10.55 -24.44 -19.95
C ALA A 396 -9.04 -24.71 -20.01
N VAL A 397 -8.23 -23.67 -19.82
CA VAL A 397 -6.78 -23.79 -19.71
C VAL A 397 -6.44 -24.48 -18.40
N THR A 398 -5.50 -25.41 -18.41
CA THR A 398 -4.91 -25.98 -17.19
C THR A 398 -3.39 -25.91 -17.21
N LYS A 399 -2.76 -25.73 -16.06
CA LYS A 399 -1.30 -25.74 -15.97
C LYS A 399 -0.85 -26.26 -14.62
N LEU A 400 0.07 -27.22 -14.63
CA LEU A 400 0.76 -27.66 -13.43
C LEU A 400 1.91 -26.71 -13.11
N GLN A 401 2.06 -26.40 -11.82
CA GLN A 401 3.18 -25.63 -11.29
C GLN A 401 3.77 -26.38 -10.10
N GLU A 402 5.00 -26.85 -10.28
CA GLU A 402 5.73 -27.62 -9.27
C GLU A 402 6.11 -26.75 -8.06
N PRO A 403 6.25 -27.34 -6.86
CA PRO A 403 6.74 -26.65 -5.67
C PRO A 403 8.08 -25.94 -5.93
N THR A 404 8.27 -24.78 -5.30
CA THR A 404 9.54 -24.03 -5.35
C THR A 404 10.31 -24.08 -4.04
N GLY A 405 9.65 -24.51 -2.96
CA GLY A 405 10.24 -24.71 -1.65
C GLY A 405 9.69 -25.97 -0.99
N LYS A 406 10.07 -26.16 0.27
CA LYS A 406 9.55 -27.23 1.13
C LYS A 406 8.83 -26.58 2.31
N GLY A 407 7.76 -27.19 2.76
CA GLY A 407 7.07 -26.73 3.95
C GLY A 407 5.86 -27.59 4.31
N ASN A 408 4.96 -26.95 5.04
CA ASN A 408 3.76 -27.55 5.59
C ASN A 408 2.77 -28.06 4.53
N LEU A 409 2.89 -27.61 3.28
CA LEU A 409 2.06 -28.05 2.15
C LEU A 409 2.75 -29.11 1.27
N ASN A 410 3.85 -29.71 1.72
CA ASN A 410 4.49 -30.81 0.99
C ASN A 410 3.47 -31.93 0.68
N ASN A 411 3.51 -32.44 -0.57
CA ASN A 411 2.61 -33.46 -1.10
C ASN A 411 1.12 -33.04 -1.15
N LYS A 412 0.80 -31.76 -0.93
CA LYS A 412 -0.57 -31.24 -1.10
C LYS A 412 -0.75 -30.67 -2.50
N VAL A 413 -1.96 -30.82 -3.04
CA VAL A 413 -2.33 -30.26 -4.34
C VAL A 413 -3.36 -29.15 -4.15
N VAL A 414 -3.02 -27.92 -4.55
CA VAL A 414 -3.94 -26.79 -4.52
C VAL A 414 -4.37 -26.45 -5.94
N ILE A 415 -5.66 -26.52 -6.21
CA ILE A 415 -6.27 -26.16 -7.48
C ILE A 415 -6.76 -24.73 -7.38
N LEU A 416 -6.12 -23.82 -8.10
CA LEU A 416 -6.51 -22.42 -8.15
C LEU A 416 -7.23 -22.12 -9.46
N ASN A 417 -8.48 -21.67 -9.35
CA ASN A 417 -9.26 -21.22 -10.47
C ASN A 417 -9.31 -19.70 -10.52
N SER A 418 -8.72 -19.08 -11.55
CA SER A 418 -9.00 -17.67 -11.83
C SER A 418 -10.32 -17.59 -12.58
N GLY A 419 -11.30 -16.86 -12.02
CA GLY A 419 -12.59 -16.63 -12.67
C GLY A 419 -12.44 -16.09 -14.10
N HIS A 420 -13.35 -16.49 -14.99
CA HIS A 420 -13.42 -16.00 -16.37
C HIS A 420 -12.16 -16.34 -17.20
N GLY A 421 -11.78 -15.48 -18.18
CA GLY A 421 -10.49 -15.53 -18.88
C GLY A 421 -10.42 -16.46 -20.10
N GLY A 422 -11.52 -17.09 -20.50
CA GLY A 422 -11.56 -18.02 -21.63
C GLY A 422 -12.64 -17.71 -22.67
N TYR A 423 -12.72 -18.55 -23.70
CA TYR A 423 -13.70 -18.42 -24.77
C TYR A 423 -14.88 -19.38 -24.55
N GLN A 424 -16.08 -18.93 -24.88
CA GLN A 424 -17.30 -19.73 -24.82
C GLN A 424 -17.40 -20.66 -26.03
N GLN A 425 -17.67 -21.94 -25.81
CA GLN A 425 -17.77 -22.93 -26.90
C GLN A 425 -18.96 -22.69 -27.83
N SER A 426 -20.04 -22.06 -27.37
CA SER A 426 -21.24 -21.90 -28.21
C SER A 426 -21.09 -20.85 -29.30
N ASN A 427 -20.27 -19.81 -29.07
CA ASN A 427 -20.21 -18.63 -29.95
C ASN A 427 -18.79 -18.03 -30.09
N GLY A 428 -17.78 -18.59 -29.42
CA GLY A 428 -16.41 -18.06 -29.44
C GLY A 428 -16.27 -16.68 -28.80
N SER A 429 -17.22 -16.23 -27.97
CA SER A 429 -17.08 -14.97 -27.23
C SER A 429 -16.10 -15.17 -26.07
N PHE A 430 -15.18 -14.23 -25.90
CA PHE A 430 -14.33 -14.18 -24.72
C PHE A 430 -15.16 -13.77 -23.50
N ASP A 431 -14.91 -14.40 -22.37
CA ASP A 431 -15.52 -14.11 -21.08
C ASP A 431 -14.54 -13.27 -20.24
N PRO A 432 -14.68 -11.92 -20.23
CA PRO A 432 -13.81 -11.07 -19.43
C PRO A 432 -14.26 -10.96 -17.96
N GLY A 433 -15.42 -11.52 -17.60
CA GLY A 433 -16.14 -11.14 -16.39
C GLY A 433 -16.58 -9.69 -16.46
N THR A 434 -16.59 -9.01 -15.33
CA THR A 434 -16.92 -7.58 -15.33
C THR A 434 -15.79 -6.74 -15.91
N VAL A 435 -16.16 -5.70 -16.66
CA VAL A 435 -15.27 -4.66 -17.17
C VAL A 435 -15.67 -3.27 -16.64
N LEU A 436 -14.72 -2.58 -15.99
CA LEU A 436 -14.86 -1.24 -15.42
C LEU A 436 -13.81 -0.27 -15.95
N SER A 437 -14.10 1.04 -15.87
CA SER A 437 -13.11 2.11 -16.02
C SER A 437 -12.86 2.67 -14.62
N VAL A 438 -11.59 2.69 -14.20
CA VAL A 438 -11.16 3.27 -12.92
C VAL A 438 -10.03 4.26 -13.17
N LYS A 439 -9.70 5.12 -12.21
CA LYS A 439 -8.54 5.98 -12.30
C LYS A 439 -7.27 5.28 -11.80
N ASN A 440 -6.18 5.40 -12.55
CA ASN A 440 -4.86 4.93 -12.14
C ASN A 440 -4.16 5.93 -11.18
N ALA A 441 -2.91 5.63 -10.80
CA ALA A 441 -2.11 6.48 -9.91
C ALA A 441 -1.76 7.85 -10.51
N GLU A 442 -1.89 8.04 -11.83
CA GLU A 442 -1.77 9.32 -12.52
C GLU A 442 -3.13 9.96 -12.85
N GLY A 443 -4.24 9.39 -12.35
CA GLY A 443 -5.58 9.96 -12.48
C GLY A 443 -6.24 9.73 -13.81
N LYS A 444 -5.55 9.02 -14.71
CA LYS A 444 -6.04 8.66 -16.03
C LYS A 444 -6.99 7.49 -15.90
N GLU A 445 -8.07 7.53 -16.65
CA GLU A 445 -8.98 6.40 -16.77
C GLU A 445 -8.23 5.21 -17.39
N MET A 446 -8.33 4.06 -16.73
CA MET A 446 -7.78 2.79 -17.16
C MET A 446 -8.87 1.70 -17.06
N PRO A 447 -8.89 0.75 -18.00
CA PRO A 447 -9.85 -0.32 -17.97
C PRO A 447 -9.36 -1.44 -17.05
N ILE A 448 -10.28 -2.01 -16.27
CA ILE A 448 -10.05 -3.22 -15.49
C ILE A 448 -11.03 -4.28 -15.95
N GLU A 449 -10.50 -5.45 -16.28
CA GLU A 449 -11.30 -6.65 -16.53
C GLU A 449 -11.11 -7.62 -15.36
N GLU A 450 -12.20 -8.17 -14.84
CA GLU A 450 -12.21 -9.11 -13.71
C GLU A 450 -11.25 -10.28 -13.90
N TRP A 451 -11.25 -10.89 -15.10
CA TRP A 451 -10.38 -12.04 -15.38
C TRP A 451 -8.89 -11.72 -15.18
N ARG A 452 -8.45 -10.49 -15.46
CA ARG A 452 -7.05 -10.07 -15.28
C ARG A 452 -6.70 -9.91 -13.81
N VAL A 453 -7.60 -9.31 -13.04
CA VAL A 453 -7.39 -9.11 -11.60
C VAL A 453 -7.39 -10.46 -10.88
N ALA A 454 -8.38 -11.31 -11.19
CA ALA A 454 -8.46 -12.67 -10.66
C ALA A 454 -7.21 -13.50 -11.02
N GLN A 455 -6.75 -13.44 -12.27
CA GLN A 455 -5.53 -14.14 -12.69
C GLN A 455 -4.29 -13.62 -11.97
N SER A 456 -4.10 -12.30 -11.90
CA SER A 456 -2.96 -11.72 -11.19
C SER A 456 -2.91 -12.13 -9.71
N PHE A 457 -4.07 -12.17 -9.05
CA PHE A 457 -4.18 -12.63 -7.67
C PHE A 457 -3.84 -14.12 -7.54
N VAL A 458 -4.38 -14.96 -8.43
CA VAL A 458 -4.12 -16.40 -8.45
C VAL A 458 -2.64 -16.72 -8.71
N ASP A 459 -2.00 -16.01 -9.64
CA ASP A 459 -0.58 -16.21 -9.96
C ASP A 459 0.29 -15.94 -8.75
N LYS A 460 0.06 -14.83 -8.05
CA LYS A 460 0.82 -14.47 -6.86
C LYS A 460 0.49 -15.36 -5.65
N LEU A 461 -0.76 -15.79 -5.46
CA LEU A 461 -1.13 -16.79 -4.45
C LEU A 461 -0.46 -18.14 -4.73
N SER A 462 -0.35 -18.53 -6.01
CA SER A 462 0.36 -19.73 -6.42
C SER A 462 1.81 -19.69 -5.96
N ASP A 463 2.52 -18.58 -6.18
CA ASP A 463 3.91 -18.44 -5.77
C ASP A 463 4.12 -18.57 -4.26
N GLU A 464 3.19 -18.04 -3.47
CA GLU A 464 3.17 -18.18 -2.01
C GLU A 464 2.99 -19.65 -1.59
N LEU A 465 1.97 -20.34 -2.14
CA LEU A 465 1.67 -21.74 -1.82
C LEU A 465 2.79 -22.69 -2.27
N ARG A 466 3.36 -22.47 -3.46
CA ARG A 466 4.48 -23.26 -3.99
C ARG A 466 5.74 -23.10 -3.17
N SER A 467 5.95 -21.93 -2.55
CA SER A 467 7.08 -21.72 -1.64
C SER A 467 6.95 -22.55 -0.35
N ARG A 468 5.72 -22.87 0.05
CA ARG A 468 5.37 -23.69 1.23
C ARG A 468 5.28 -25.19 0.95
N GLY A 469 5.62 -25.62 -0.27
CA GLY A 469 5.68 -27.03 -0.68
C GLY A 469 4.49 -27.55 -1.49
N ALA A 470 3.48 -26.72 -1.77
CA ALA A 470 2.30 -27.15 -2.52
C ALA A 470 2.63 -27.35 -4.01
N THR A 471 2.06 -28.41 -4.59
CA THR A 471 1.87 -28.52 -6.04
C THR A 471 0.62 -27.72 -6.41
N VAL A 472 0.73 -26.78 -7.34
CA VAL A 472 -0.39 -25.93 -7.74
C VAL A 472 -0.88 -26.29 -9.14
N VAL A 473 -2.20 -26.46 -9.28
CA VAL A 473 -2.86 -26.65 -10.58
C VAL A 473 -3.71 -25.43 -10.87
N PHE A 474 -3.29 -24.66 -11.88
CA PHE A 474 -4.06 -23.53 -12.38
C PHE A 474 -5.16 -24.01 -13.32
N VAL A 475 -6.36 -23.44 -13.21
CA VAL A 475 -7.46 -23.63 -14.16
C VAL A 475 -8.18 -22.32 -14.48
N SER A 476 -8.45 -22.05 -15.75
CA SER A 476 -9.15 -20.83 -16.18
C SER A 476 -9.99 -21.07 -17.43
N GLY A 477 -11.17 -20.47 -17.50
CA GLY A 477 -12.05 -20.61 -18.66
C GLY A 477 -13.47 -20.12 -18.42
N ALA A 478 -14.22 -19.95 -19.49
CA ALA A 478 -15.64 -19.62 -19.41
C ALA A 478 -16.42 -20.78 -18.74
N VAL A 479 -17.30 -20.46 -17.80
CA VAL A 479 -18.16 -21.46 -17.11
C VAL A 479 -19.41 -21.78 -17.93
N ARG A 480 -20.08 -20.74 -18.43
CA ARG A 480 -21.37 -20.81 -19.13
C ARG A 480 -21.20 -21.04 -20.64
N ASN A 481 -22.32 -21.14 -21.36
CA ASN A 481 -22.36 -21.10 -22.84
C ASN A 481 -21.47 -22.15 -23.51
N GLY A 482 -21.60 -23.41 -23.06
CA GLY A 482 -20.80 -24.52 -23.55
C GLY A 482 -19.40 -24.63 -22.91
N GLY A 483 -19.07 -23.76 -21.95
CA GLY A 483 -17.85 -23.79 -21.17
C GLY A 483 -17.79 -24.90 -20.12
N MET A 484 -17.05 -24.68 -19.03
CA MET A 484 -16.70 -25.70 -18.04
C MET A 484 -17.92 -26.50 -17.55
N ALA A 485 -19.03 -25.85 -17.25
CA ALA A 485 -20.22 -26.50 -16.70
C ALA A 485 -20.83 -27.53 -17.67
N LYS A 486 -20.97 -27.17 -18.94
CA LYS A 486 -21.55 -28.09 -19.94
C LYS A 486 -20.59 -29.23 -20.32
N GLN A 487 -19.30 -29.03 -20.10
CA GLN A 487 -18.27 -30.02 -20.38
C GLN A 487 -17.95 -30.92 -19.18
N HIS A 488 -18.58 -30.69 -18.01
CA HIS A 488 -18.19 -31.31 -16.74
C HIS A 488 -16.68 -31.25 -16.53
N TYR A 489 -16.10 -30.09 -16.83
CA TYR A 489 -14.65 -29.98 -17.02
C TYR A 489 -13.89 -30.24 -15.72
N LEU A 490 -14.37 -29.67 -14.60
CA LEU A 490 -13.68 -29.79 -13.31
C LEU A 490 -13.84 -31.20 -12.74
N GLU A 491 -15.02 -31.81 -12.88
CA GLU A 491 -15.27 -33.19 -12.49
C GLU A 491 -14.34 -34.14 -13.26
N ASN A 492 -14.23 -33.95 -14.57
CA ASN A 492 -13.35 -34.76 -15.41
C ASN A 492 -11.87 -34.49 -15.15
N MET A 493 -11.49 -33.26 -14.80
CA MET A 493 -10.12 -32.93 -14.41
C MET A 493 -9.74 -33.65 -13.11
N LEU A 494 -10.58 -33.53 -12.06
CA LEU A 494 -10.39 -34.23 -10.79
C LEU A 494 -10.38 -35.76 -10.94
N ALA A 495 -11.08 -36.30 -11.94
CA ALA A 495 -11.03 -37.72 -12.28
C ALA A 495 -9.80 -38.11 -13.14
N GLY A 496 -8.88 -37.18 -13.43
CA GLY A 496 -7.69 -37.42 -14.26
C GLY A 496 -8.00 -37.64 -15.75
N LYS A 497 -9.14 -37.16 -16.24
CA LYS A 497 -9.62 -37.31 -17.63
C LYS A 497 -9.48 -36.02 -18.46
N LYS A 498 -9.21 -34.88 -17.82
CA LYS A 498 -9.02 -33.57 -18.47
C LYS A 498 -7.78 -32.86 -17.94
N GLY A 499 -7.28 -31.92 -18.74
CA GLY A 499 -6.03 -31.21 -18.50
C GLY A 499 -4.83 -31.87 -19.16
N ALA A 500 -3.65 -31.27 -18.99
CA ALA A 500 -2.39 -31.74 -19.58
C ALA A 500 -1.98 -33.08 -18.97
N ASP A 501 -1.03 -33.77 -19.61
CA ASP A 501 -0.62 -35.12 -19.20
C ASP A 501 -0.11 -35.16 -17.75
N ASP A 502 0.62 -34.13 -17.35
CA ASP A 502 1.12 -33.90 -15.99
C ASP A 502 -0.02 -33.60 -15.00
N VAL A 503 -1.00 -32.77 -15.36
CA VAL A 503 -2.20 -32.50 -14.57
C VAL A 503 -3.01 -33.79 -14.38
N ARG A 504 -3.26 -34.55 -15.45
CA ARG A 504 -4.01 -35.82 -15.38
C ARG A 504 -3.29 -36.83 -14.50
N LYS A 505 -1.96 -36.85 -14.52
CA LYS A 505 -1.14 -37.68 -13.64
C LYS A 505 -1.30 -37.26 -12.18
N VAL A 506 -1.06 -35.98 -11.86
CA VAL A 506 -1.17 -35.46 -10.49
C VAL A 506 -2.56 -35.69 -9.89
N MET A 507 -3.64 -35.52 -10.68
CA MET A 507 -5.01 -35.77 -10.22
C MET A 507 -5.30 -37.24 -9.93
N LYS A 508 -4.63 -38.18 -10.62
CA LYS A 508 -4.78 -39.63 -10.38
C LYS A 508 -3.96 -40.12 -9.20
N ASP A 509 -2.77 -39.53 -9.02
CA ASP A 509 -1.79 -39.98 -8.04
C ASP A 509 -2.03 -39.38 -6.65
N SER A 510 -2.91 -38.38 -6.52
CA SER A 510 -3.15 -37.66 -5.26
C SER A 510 -4.49 -38.03 -4.63
N ASP A 511 -4.52 -38.11 -3.30
CA ASP A 511 -5.74 -38.33 -2.53
C ASP A 511 -6.57 -37.05 -2.43
N LYS A 512 -7.91 -37.17 -2.49
CA LYS A 512 -8.82 -36.02 -2.41
C LYS A 512 -8.70 -35.23 -1.10
N ASP A 513 -8.33 -35.91 -0.01
CA ASP A 513 -8.09 -35.31 1.30
C ASP A 513 -6.83 -34.42 1.33
N ASP A 514 -5.91 -34.62 0.38
CA ASP A 514 -4.71 -33.80 0.17
C ASP A 514 -4.90 -32.69 -0.88
N MET A 515 -6.12 -32.60 -1.43
CA MET A 515 -6.49 -31.60 -2.42
C MET A 515 -7.32 -30.46 -1.80
N LEU A 516 -7.20 -29.28 -2.40
CA LEU A 516 -8.06 -28.14 -2.14
C LEU A 516 -8.38 -27.39 -3.43
N PHE A 517 -9.60 -26.88 -3.56
CA PHE A 517 -10.00 -26.03 -4.67
C PHE A 517 -10.37 -24.63 -4.18
N LEU A 518 -9.81 -23.59 -4.80
CA LEU A 518 -10.20 -22.22 -4.57
C LEU A 518 -10.44 -21.51 -5.91
N SER A 519 -11.67 -21.06 -6.13
CA SER A 519 -12.00 -20.15 -7.22
C SER A 519 -11.90 -18.71 -6.73
N VAL A 520 -11.27 -17.83 -7.50
CA VAL A 520 -11.08 -16.42 -7.17
C VAL A 520 -11.77 -15.55 -8.20
N HIS A 521 -12.61 -14.65 -7.72
CA HIS A 521 -13.43 -13.73 -8.50
C HIS A 521 -13.36 -12.31 -7.94
N VAL A 522 -13.86 -11.35 -8.73
CA VAL A 522 -13.93 -9.94 -8.33
C VAL A 522 -15.28 -9.37 -8.72
N GLU A 523 -16.02 -8.87 -7.73
CA GLU A 523 -17.37 -8.35 -7.92
C GLU A 523 -17.38 -6.88 -8.38
N SER A 524 -18.48 -6.40 -8.92
CA SER A 524 -18.54 -5.10 -9.59
C SER A 524 -19.89 -4.37 -9.48
N VAL A 525 -20.34 -4.12 -8.26
CA VAL A 525 -21.62 -3.44 -8.04
C VAL A 525 -21.50 -1.93 -8.24
N LYS A 526 -21.75 -1.49 -9.48
CA LYS A 526 -21.76 -0.07 -9.87
C LYS A 526 -22.87 0.72 -9.22
N GLU A 527 -24.04 0.13 -9.00
CA GLU A 527 -25.18 0.86 -8.41
C GLU A 527 -24.94 1.19 -6.93
N ASN A 528 -24.03 0.46 -6.28
CA ASN A 528 -23.65 0.67 -4.89
C ASN A 528 -22.13 0.49 -4.69
N PRO A 529 -21.32 1.49 -5.13
CA PRO A 529 -19.87 1.40 -5.05
C PRO A 529 -19.34 1.39 -3.62
N LYS A 530 -20.17 1.71 -2.61
CA LYS A 530 -19.76 1.61 -1.20
C LYS A 530 -19.85 0.19 -0.64
N ASP A 531 -20.59 -0.70 -1.29
CA ASP A 531 -20.63 -2.11 -0.90
C ASP A 531 -19.27 -2.76 -1.19
N LYS A 532 -18.74 -3.48 -0.19
CA LYS A 532 -17.44 -4.12 -0.31
C LYS A 532 -17.47 -5.36 -1.17
N LYS A 533 -18.60 -6.09 -1.16
CA LYS A 533 -18.80 -7.36 -1.86
C LYS A 533 -17.70 -8.43 -1.67
N CYS A 534 -16.94 -8.36 -0.58
CA CYS A 534 -16.04 -9.44 -0.20
C CYS A 534 -16.89 -10.61 0.32
N THR A 535 -16.91 -11.73 -0.39
CA THR A 535 -17.64 -12.94 0.04
C THR A 535 -16.77 -14.18 -0.17
N VAL A 536 -16.91 -15.16 0.71
CA VAL A 536 -16.33 -16.50 0.55
C VAL A 536 -17.48 -17.48 0.61
N ARG A 537 -17.71 -18.15 -0.52
CA ARG A 537 -18.90 -18.96 -0.78
C ARG A 537 -18.53 -20.43 -0.77
N TYR A 538 -19.25 -21.19 0.05
CA TYR A 538 -19.23 -22.65 0.02
C TYR A 538 -20.55 -23.18 -0.56
N THR A 539 -20.57 -24.43 -1.01
CA THR A 539 -21.81 -25.08 -1.42
C THR A 539 -22.44 -25.83 -0.27
N LYS A 540 -23.77 -25.79 -0.14
CA LYS A 540 -24.49 -26.58 0.85
C LYS A 540 -24.20 -28.07 0.69
N GLY A 541 -23.63 -28.70 1.71
CA GLY A 541 -23.19 -30.11 1.66
C GLY A 541 -21.73 -30.32 1.24
N VAL A 542 -20.98 -29.24 0.99
CA VAL A 542 -19.51 -29.20 0.99
C VAL A 542 -19.05 -28.67 2.35
N ASP A 543 -17.89 -29.13 2.82
CA ASP A 543 -17.29 -28.64 4.06
C ASP A 543 -17.02 -27.11 4.00
N LYS A 544 -17.38 -26.43 5.10
CA LYS A 544 -17.25 -24.99 5.27
C LYS A 544 -15.88 -24.58 5.81
N LYS A 545 -15.03 -25.53 6.21
CA LYS A 545 -13.71 -25.30 6.85
C LYS A 545 -12.85 -24.29 6.09
N LEU A 546 -12.73 -24.43 4.76
CA LEU A 546 -11.94 -23.49 3.95
C LEU A 546 -12.50 -22.06 4.03
N SER A 547 -13.81 -21.90 3.83
CA SER A 547 -14.47 -20.60 3.91
C SER A 547 -14.31 -19.95 5.29
N ASP A 548 -14.43 -20.74 6.36
CA ASP A 548 -14.25 -20.27 7.74
C ASP A 548 -12.81 -19.88 8.05
N ASN A 549 -11.84 -20.66 7.57
CA ASN A 549 -10.43 -20.34 7.72
C ASN A 549 -10.06 -19.07 6.95
N ILE A 550 -10.55 -18.90 5.72
CA ILE A 550 -10.33 -17.67 4.93
C ILE A 550 -10.89 -16.46 5.69
N ASN A 551 -12.13 -16.55 6.20
CA ASN A 551 -12.71 -15.48 7.00
C ASN A 551 -11.87 -15.19 8.26
N LYS A 552 -11.49 -16.24 9.01
CA LYS A 552 -10.70 -16.14 10.24
C LYS A 552 -9.36 -15.42 10.02
N HIS A 553 -8.59 -15.86 9.02
CA HIS A 553 -7.27 -15.30 8.73
C HIS A 553 -7.36 -13.88 8.18
N LEU A 554 -8.30 -13.61 7.27
CA LEU A 554 -8.52 -12.25 6.76
C LEU A 554 -9.07 -11.32 7.84
N LYS A 555 -9.90 -11.79 8.77
CA LYS A 555 -10.36 -10.97 9.90
C LYS A 555 -9.21 -10.52 10.80
N LYS A 556 -8.20 -11.37 10.97
CA LYS A 556 -7.02 -11.09 11.78
C LYS A 556 -5.99 -10.24 11.04
N GLY A 557 -5.64 -10.64 9.82
CA GLY A 557 -4.56 -10.01 9.05
C GLY A 557 -5.01 -8.85 8.18
N PHE A 558 -6.23 -8.88 7.64
CA PHE A 558 -6.71 -7.92 6.64
C PHE A 558 -8.20 -7.57 6.81
N PRO A 559 -8.59 -6.99 7.97
CA PRO A 559 -10.00 -6.84 8.40
C PRO A 559 -10.88 -6.06 7.42
N GLN A 560 -10.27 -5.24 6.56
CA GLN A 560 -10.98 -4.41 5.59
C GLN A 560 -11.66 -5.15 4.46
N LEU A 561 -11.05 -6.25 3.99
CA LEU A 561 -11.59 -7.10 2.93
C LEU A 561 -11.94 -8.47 3.51
N THR A 562 -12.24 -8.54 4.81
CA THR A 562 -12.74 -9.77 5.41
C THR A 562 -14.03 -10.17 4.70
N PRO A 563 -14.04 -11.37 4.07
CA PRO A 563 -15.19 -11.79 3.30
C PRO A 563 -16.30 -12.24 4.24
N LYS A 564 -17.55 -11.93 3.90
CA LYS A 564 -18.68 -12.61 4.53
C LYS A 564 -18.71 -14.07 4.08
N VAL A 565 -18.91 -14.98 5.03
CA VAL A 565 -19.09 -16.40 4.68
C VAL A 565 -20.53 -16.60 4.26
N GLU A 566 -20.73 -17.02 3.01
CA GLU A 566 -22.04 -17.23 2.41
C GLU A 566 -22.13 -18.62 1.77
N HIS A 567 -23.34 -19.06 1.42
CA HIS A 567 -23.54 -20.32 0.73
C HIS A 567 -24.29 -20.11 -0.58
N ASP A 568 -24.00 -20.94 -1.57
CA ASP A 568 -24.56 -20.87 -2.92
C ASP A 568 -24.54 -22.24 -3.61
N GLU A 569 -25.09 -22.36 -4.81
CA GLU A 569 -25.09 -23.58 -5.64
C GLU A 569 -24.20 -23.44 -6.88
N LEU A 570 -23.14 -22.63 -6.78
CA LEU A 570 -22.22 -22.38 -7.88
C LEU A 570 -21.57 -23.67 -8.41
N TYR A 571 -21.55 -23.81 -9.74
CA TYR A 571 -21.02 -24.98 -10.43
C TYR A 571 -19.61 -25.36 -9.96
N VAL A 572 -18.69 -24.39 -9.81
CA VAL A 572 -17.28 -24.69 -9.49
C VAL A 572 -17.11 -25.39 -8.12
N ASN A 573 -17.91 -25.02 -7.13
CA ASN A 573 -17.92 -25.68 -5.82
C ASN A 573 -18.64 -27.04 -5.88
N ASN A 574 -19.75 -27.12 -6.62
CA ASN A 574 -20.50 -28.37 -6.83
C ASN A 574 -19.68 -29.43 -7.57
N ALA A 575 -18.95 -29.03 -8.61
CA ALA A 575 -18.13 -29.90 -9.46
C ALA A 575 -16.88 -30.44 -8.74
N THR A 576 -16.51 -29.81 -7.62
CA THR A 576 -15.33 -30.18 -6.81
C THR A 576 -15.71 -30.95 -5.55
N LYS A 577 -16.92 -31.53 -5.51
CA LYS A 577 -17.43 -32.29 -4.37
C LYS A 577 -16.46 -33.42 -3.95
N GLY A 578 -16.20 -33.49 -2.65
CA GLY A 578 -15.24 -34.41 -2.05
C GLY A 578 -13.82 -33.85 -1.93
N VAL A 579 -13.58 -32.64 -2.43
CA VAL A 579 -12.39 -31.82 -2.17
C VAL A 579 -12.84 -30.59 -1.38
N SER A 580 -12.03 -30.11 -0.44
CA SER A 580 -12.34 -28.84 0.26
C SER A 580 -12.39 -27.71 -0.76
N SER A 581 -13.54 -27.04 -0.90
CA SER A 581 -13.73 -26.05 -1.96
C SER A 581 -14.44 -24.78 -1.52
N SER A 582 -14.06 -23.65 -2.12
CA SER A 582 -14.72 -22.36 -1.93
C SER A 582 -14.51 -21.46 -3.14
N LEU A 583 -15.38 -20.47 -3.29
CA LEU A 583 -15.22 -19.35 -4.21
C LEU A 583 -15.05 -18.07 -3.40
N LEU A 584 -14.00 -17.31 -3.69
CA LEU A 584 -13.64 -16.09 -3.01
C LEU A 584 -13.82 -14.90 -3.95
N GLU A 585 -14.84 -14.09 -3.65
CA GLU A 585 -14.98 -12.73 -4.17
C GLU A 585 -14.08 -11.80 -3.34
N ILE A 586 -12.98 -11.33 -3.92
CA ILE A 586 -11.98 -10.55 -3.17
C ILE A 586 -12.42 -9.11 -2.89
N GLY A 587 -13.40 -8.60 -3.63
CA GLY A 587 -14.06 -7.32 -3.35
C GLY A 587 -14.69 -6.66 -4.57
N ASN A 588 -15.34 -5.52 -4.33
CA ASN A 588 -16.01 -4.72 -5.35
C ASN A 588 -15.02 -3.78 -6.07
N ILE A 589 -14.71 -4.02 -7.35
CA ILE A 589 -13.86 -3.14 -8.16
C ILE A 589 -14.49 -1.78 -8.50
N ALA A 590 -15.79 -1.60 -8.24
CA ALA A 590 -16.41 -0.26 -8.32
C ALA A 590 -16.14 0.57 -7.05
N ASN A 591 -15.67 -0.04 -5.96
CA ASN A 591 -15.30 0.67 -4.74
C ASN A 591 -13.85 1.15 -4.85
N GLU A 592 -13.64 2.47 -4.93
CA GLU A 592 -12.30 3.05 -5.11
C GLU A 592 -11.29 2.58 -4.04
N ASP A 593 -11.68 2.47 -2.77
CA ASP A 593 -10.76 2.05 -1.71
C ASP A 593 -10.36 0.56 -1.85
N ILE A 594 -11.28 -0.28 -2.36
CA ILE A 594 -11.01 -1.69 -2.65
C ILE A 594 -10.15 -1.80 -3.91
N THR A 595 -10.48 -1.09 -4.97
CA THR A 595 -9.69 -1.07 -6.21
C THR A 595 -8.25 -0.64 -5.91
N ASN A 596 -8.06 0.36 -5.04
CA ASN A 596 -6.72 0.75 -4.62
C ASN A 596 -5.98 -0.37 -3.87
N SER A 597 -6.67 -1.08 -2.99
CA SER A 597 -6.12 -2.24 -2.31
C SER A 597 -5.80 -3.39 -3.28
N LEU A 598 -6.65 -3.60 -4.29
CA LEU A 598 -6.53 -4.65 -5.29
C LEU A 598 -5.47 -4.38 -6.35
N LEU A 599 -5.02 -3.15 -6.60
CA LEU A 599 -3.86 -2.90 -7.48
C LEU A 599 -2.57 -2.60 -6.71
N SER A 600 -2.63 -2.46 -5.38
CA SER A 600 -1.43 -2.32 -4.54
C SER A 600 -0.75 -3.69 -4.38
N THR A 601 0.49 -3.83 -4.89
CA THR A 601 1.31 -5.05 -4.72
C THR A 601 1.43 -5.45 -3.25
N TYR A 602 1.55 -4.46 -2.38
CA TYR A 602 1.65 -4.62 -0.95
C TYR A 602 0.39 -5.23 -0.31
N ASP A 603 -0.76 -4.59 -0.52
CA ASP A 603 -2.03 -5.05 0.05
C ASP A 603 -2.41 -6.43 -0.51
N GLN A 604 -2.12 -6.67 -1.79
CA GLN A 604 -2.23 -8.00 -2.39
C GLN A 604 -1.38 -9.02 -1.65
N LYS A 605 -0.08 -8.75 -1.44
CA LYS A 605 0.85 -9.69 -0.77
C LYS A 605 0.35 -10.10 0.60
N LYS A 606 -0.13 -9.12 1.35
CA LYS A 606 -0.70 -9.37 2.67
C LYS A 606 -1.98 -10.19 2.63
N TYR A 607 -2.91 -9.83 1.74
CA TYR A 607 -4.16 -10.55 1.57
C TYR A 607 -3.88 -12.01 1.16
N MET A 608 -2.96 -12.23 0.21
CA MET A 608 -2.57 -13.57 -0.23
C MET A 608 -1.91 -14.38 0.86
N LYS A 609 -1.06 -13.77 1.70
CA LYS A 609 -0.51 -14.46 2.87
C LYS A 609 -1.62 -14.98 3.79
N CYS A 610 -2.64 -14.17 4.06
CA CYS A 610 -3.78 -14.59 4.89
C CYS A 610 -4.56 -15.75 4.24
N VAL A 611 -4.76 -15.71 2.92
CA VAL A 611 -5.42 -16.79 2.18
C VAL A 611 -4.56 -18.06 2.16
N ALA A 612 -3.24 -17.94 1.99
CA ALA A 612 -2.31 -19.06 2.03
C ALA A 612 -2.27 -19.71 3.43
N ASP A 613 -2.24 -18.90 4.50
CA ASP A 613 -2.33 -19.38 5.89
C ASP A 613 -3.65 -20.13 6.13
N ALA A 614 -4.75 -19.66 5.55
CA ALA A 614 -6.05 -20.34 5.61
C ALA A 614 -6.09 -21.67 4.84
N ILE A 615 -5.48 -21.72 3.65
CA ILE A 615 -5.35 -22.95 2.85
C ILE A 615 -4.51 -23.98 3.61
N GLU A 616 -3.39 -23.54 4.18
CA GLU A 616 -2.50 -24.36 4.99
C GLU A 616 -3.21 -24.96 6.21
N GLU A 617 -3.91 -24.15 7.00
CA GLU A 617 -4.72 -24.63 8.14
C GLU A 617 -5.86 -25.56 7.71
N THR A 618 -6.36 -25.41 6.48
CA THR A 618 -7.41 -26.29 5.96
C THR A 618 -6.88 -27.68 5.64
N LEU A 619 -5.71 -27.76 4.99
CA LEU A 619 -5.10 -28.99 4.48
C LEU A 619 -4.28 -29.77 5.50
N ILE A 620 -3.84 -29.10 6.58
CA ILE A 620 -3.10 -29.73 7.66
C ILE A 620 -4.11 -30.12 8.74
N LYS A 621 -4.18 -31.42 8.99
CA LYS A 621 -5.01 -32.01 10.04
C LYS A 621 -4.23 -32.08 11.34
#